data_AF-A0A6M3IXV9-F1
#
_entry.id   AF-A0A6M3IXV9-F1
#
_cell.length_a   1.000
_cell.length_b   1.000
_cell.length_c   1.000
_cell.angle_alpha   90.00
_cell.angle_beta   90.00
_cell.angle_gamma   90.00
#
_symmetry.space_group_name_H-M   'P 1'
#
loop_
_entity.id
_entity.type
_entity.pdbx_description
1 polymer ?
#
loop_
_entity_poly.entity_id
_entity_poly.type
_entity_poly.pdbx_seq_one_letter_code
_entity_poly.pdbx_strand_id
1 'polypeptide(L)' 'MVSVGAMLKQLSGMLGTDDLTEWEKDFVENVGVQSHSGTLTDRLSGKQVAVIERIWSKHFA' A
#
# COMPACT_ATOMS: atom_id res chain seq x y z
N MET A 1 -4.82 10.62 -11.96
CA MET A 1 -3.63 10.30 -11.14
C MET A 1 -4.13 9.92 -9.76
N VAL A 2 -3.93 8.66 -9.34
CA VAL A 2 -4.34 8.17 -8.01
C VAL A 2 -3.26 8.59 -7.00
N SER A 3 -3.65 9.04 -5.80
CA SER A 3 -2.68 9.40 -4.76
C SER A 3 -2.14 8.17 -4.06
N VAL A 4 -0.93 8.24 -3.49
CA VAL A 4 -0.32 7.15 -2.71
C VAL A 4 -1.22 6.68 -1.57
N GLY A 5 -1.92 7.60 -0.90
CA GLY A 5 -2.87 7.24 0.15
C GLY A 5 -4.08 6.45 -0.36
N ALA A 6 -4.60 6.80 -1.54
CA ALA A 6 -5.67 6.06 -2.18
C ALA A 6 -5.21 4.66 -2.65
N MET A 7 -3.98 4.57 -3.20
CA MET A 7 -3.37 3.29 -3.56
C MET A 7 -3.24 2.38 -2.34
N LEU A 8 -2.69 2.91 -1.23
CA LEU A 8 -2.52 2.15 -0.01
C LEU A 8 -3.86 1.69 0.57
N LYS A 9 -4.91 2.53 0.52
CA LYS A 9 -6.25 2.16 0.98
C LYS A 9 -6.85 1.02 0.17
N GLN A 10 -6.63 1.00 -1.15
CA GLN A 10 -7.05 -0.11 -2.02
C GLN A 10 -6.27 -1.39 -1.70
N LEU A 11 -4.95 -1.29 -1.54
CA LEU A 11 -4.11 -2.42 -1.13
C LEU A 11 -4.50 -2.96 0.26
N SER A 12 -4.81 -2.08 1.22
CA SER A 12 -5.31 -2.50 2.53
C SER A 12 -6.64 -3.25 2.46
N GLY A 13 -7.50 -2.92 1.48
CA GLY A 13 -8.74 -3.66 1.22
C GLY A 13 -8.52 -5.07 0.66
N MET A 14 -7.33 -5.36 0.15
CA MET A 14 -6.94 -6.70 -0.32
C MET A 14 -6.30 -7.54 0.79
N LEU A 15 -6.03 -6.98 1.98
CA LEU A 15 -5.56 -7.76 3.12
C LEU A 15 -6.61 -8.81 3.48
N GLY A 16 -6.17 -10.08 3.54
CA GLY A 16 -7.06 -11.23 3.74
C GLY A 16 -7.53 -11.91 2.46
N THR A 17 -7.12 -11.42 1.28
CA THR A 17 -7.27 -12.12 0.00
C THR A 17 -5.99 -12.87 -0.39
N ASP A 18 -6.09 -13.77 -1.37
CA ASP A 18 -4.94 -14.48 -1.96
C ASP A 18 -4.28 -13.69 -3.10
N ASP A 19 -4.74 -12.46 -3.38
CA ASP A 19 -4.21 -11.63 -4.45
C ASP A 19 -2.82 -11.05 -4.13
N LEU A 20 -2.52 -10.86 -2.84
CA LEU A 20 -1.22 -10.39 -2.35
C LEU A 20 -0.34 -11.57 -1.92
N THR A 21 0.94 -11.53 -2.25
CA THR A 21 1.93 -12.43 -1.64
C THR A 21 2.10 -12.12 -0.15
N GLU A 22 2.58 -13.09 0.64
CA GLU A 22 2.80 -12.89 2.09
C GLU A 22 3.69 -11.66 2.39
N TRP A 23 4.74 -11.46 1.60
CA TRP A 23 5.58 -10.27 1.74
C TRP A 23 4.83 -8.97 1.41
N GLU A 24 3.96 -8.97 0.40
CA GLU A 24 3.13 -7.80 0.05
C GLU A 24 2.10 -7.52 1.15
N LYS A 25 1.51 -8.55 1.76
CA LYS A 25 0.60 -8.42 2.91
C LYS A 25 1.30 -7.77 4.10
N ASP A 26 2.44 -8.32 4.51
CA ASP A 26 3.25 -7.79 5.62
C ASP A 26 3.65 -6.33 5.38
N PHE A 27 4.05 -6.01 4.15
CA PHE A 27 4.41 -4.65 3.77
C PHE A 27 3.22 -3.69 3.85
N VAL A 28 2.08 -4.06 3.25
CA VAL A 28 0.88 -3.22 3.21
C VAL A 28 0.30 -3.03 4.61
N GLU A 29 0.32 -4.06 5.46
CA GLU A 29 -0.13 -3.97 6.84
C GLU A 29 0.74 -3.00 7.65
N ASN A 30 2.06 -3.19 7.62
CA ASN A 30 3.00 -2.36 8.39
C ASN A 30 2.93 -0.88 7.95
N VAL A 31 2.91 -0.64 6.64
CA VAL A 31 2.82 0.71 6.08
C VAL A 31 1.43 1.32 6.30
N GLY A 32 0.37 0.51 6.26
CA GLY A 32 -0.98 0.89 6.61
C GLY A 32 -1.06 1.40 8.05
N VAL A 33 -0.47 0.67 9.01
CA VAL A 33 -0.40 1.10 10.41
C VAL A 33 0.36 2.43 10.56
N GLN A 34 1.53 2.56 9.92
CA GLN A 34 2.35 3.78 10.00
C GLN A 34 1.64 5.02 9.45
N SER A 35 0.85 4.85 8.39
CA SER A 35 0.20 5.95 7.67
C SER A 35 -1.28 6.15 8.03
N HIS A 36 -1.81 5.45 9.04
CA HIS A 36 -3.26 5.42 9.30
C HIS A 36 -4.06 5.11 8.02
N SER A 37 -3.70 4.01 7.35
CA SER A 37 -4.31 3.52 6.10
C SER A 37 -4.32 4.57 4.98
N GLY A 38 -3.21 5.32 4.83
CA GLY A 38 -3.07 6.33 3.79
C GLY A 38 -3.61 7.72 4.14
N THR A 39 -3.97 7.97 5.40
CA THR A 39 -4.38 9.30 5.90
C THR A 39 -3.17 10.21 6.14
N LEU A 40 -2.04 9.64 6.56
CA LEU A 40 -0.79 10.33 6.88
C LEU A 40 0.34 9.79 5.99
N THR A 41 0.38 10.26 4.74
CA THR A 41 1.38 9.84 3.75
C THR A 41 2.68 10.64 3.82
N ASP A 42 2.68 11.75 4.56
CA ASP A 42 3.83 12.62 4.82
C ASP A 42 4.96 11.91 5.59
N ARG A 43 4.64 10.82 6.28
CA ARG A 43 5.59 9.99 7.03
C ARG A 43 6.22 8.87 6.22
N LEU A 44 5.77 8.65 4.99
CA LEU A 44 6.30 7.59 4.13
C LEU A 44 7.60 8.02 3.49
N SER A 45 8.61 7.15 3.58
CA SER A 45 9.85 7.32 2.82
C SER A 45 9.60 7.15 1.33
N GLY A 46 10.43 7.78 0.49
CA GLY A 46 10.35 7.61 -0.97
C GLY A 46 10.47 6.15 -1.43
N LYS A 47 11.20 5.31 -0.67
CA LYS A 47 11.26 3.86 -0.93
C LYS A 47 9.91 3.18 -0.68
N GLN A 48 9.23 3.51 0.42
CA GLN A 48 7.90 2.97 0.71
C GLN A 48 6.90 3.39 -0.37
N VAL A 49 6.94 4.66 -0.82
CA VAL A 49 6.09 5.16 -1.91
C VAL A 49 6.31 4.35 -3.19
N ALA A 50 7.56 4.16 -3.62
CA ALA A 50 7.87 3.40 -4.83
C ALA A 50 7.40 1.94 -4.74
N VAL A 51 7.47 1.32 -3.54
CA VAL A 51 6.96 -0.04 -3.33
C VAL A 51 5.43 -0.08 -3.37
N ILE A 52 4.73 0.88 -2.74
CA ILE A 52 3.27 1.00 -2.83
C ILE A 52 2.85 1.12 -4.30
N GLU A 53 3.47 2.01 -5.07
CA GLU A 53 3.17 2.23 -6.48
C GLU A 53 3.40 0.95 -7.31
N ARG A 54 4.51 0.24 -7.05
CA ARG A 54 4.82 -1.03 -7.73
C ARG A 54 3.77 -2.10 -7.44
N ILE A 55 3.41 -2.31 -6.17
CA ILE A 55 2.41 -3.32 -5.79
C ILE A 55 1.05 -2.92 -6.36
N TRP A 56 0.65 -1.66 -6.21
CA TRP A 56 -0.61 -1.17 -6.73
C TRP A 56 -0.72 -1.35 -8.25
N SER A 57 0.33 -1.02 -9.00
CA SER A 57 0.38 -1.18 -10.46
C SER A 57 0.19 -2.63 -10.89
N LYS A 58 0.73 -3.60 -10.14
CA LYS A 58 0.56 -5.04 -10.42
C LYS A 58 -0.91 -5.50 -10.36
N HIS A 59 -1.75 -4.84 -9.57
CA HIS A 59 -3.13 -5.27 -9.30
C HIS A 59 -4.20 -4.38 -9.95
N PHE A 60 -3.88 -3.12 -10.23
CA PHE A 60 -4.87 -2.11 -10.64
C PHE A 60 -4.50 -1.32 -11.91
N ALA A 61 -3.33 -1.53 -12.51
CA ALA A 61 -2.92 -0.87 -13.75
C ALA A 61 -3.08 -1.78 -14.98
#